data_AF-A0A699T965-F1
#
_entry.id   AF-A0A699T965-F1
#
_cell.length_a   1.000
_cell.length_b   1.000
_cell.length_c   1.000
_cell.angle_alpha   90.00
_cell.angle_beta   90.00
_cell.angle_gamma   90.00
#
_symmetry.space_group_name_H-M   'P 1'
#
loop_
_entity.id
_entity.type
_entity.pdbx_description
1 polymer ?
#
loop_
_entity_poly.entity_id
_entity_poly.type
_entity_poly.pdbx_seq_one_letter_code
_entity_poly.pdbx_strand_id
1 'polypeptide(L)'
;MRVASINGKRYVLVIVDDYSRYTWTHFMRSKDESPKVLIDFLRLTLHAYFAAEGIQHQTSVARTPEQNGVVERRNRTLVEAARTMLSAAKLPLFF
;
A
#
# COMPACT_ATOMS: atom_id res chain seq x y z
N MET A 1 -7.20 -10.36 -1.20
CA MET A 1 -7.83 -10.87 0.04
C MET A 1 -9.10 -11.60 -0.35
N ARG A 2 -9.27 -12.83 0.18
CA ARG A 2 -10.45 -13.66 -0.06
C ARG A 2 -11.63 -13.22 0.82
N VAL A 3 -11.38 -12.53 1.93
CA VAL A 3 -12.36 -12.05 2.90
C VAL A 3 -12.29 -10.52 2.98
N ALA A 4 -13.44 -9.89 3.22
CA ALA A 4 -13.51 -8.47 3.51
C ALA A 4 -13.15 -8.19 4.96
N SER A 5 -12.58 -7.02 5.23
CA SER A 5 -12.55 -6.48 6.59
C SER A 5 -13.97 -6.25 7.12
N ILE A 6 -14.08 -6.01 8.43
CA ILE A 6 -15.35 -5.72 9.11
C ILE A 6 -16.14 -4.60 8.40
N ASN A 7 -15.44 -3.63 7.78
CA ASN A 7 -16.05 -2.50 7.06
C ASN A 7 -16.23 -2.74 5.55
N GLY A 8 -16.16 -4.00 5.10
CA GLY A 8 -16.37 -4.39 3.70
C GLY A 8 -15.19 -4.11 2.77
N LYS A 9 -14.00 -3.78 3.30
CA LYS A 9 -12.81 -3.46 2.49
C LYS A 9 -12.02 -4.72 2.17
N ARG A 10 -11.76 -4.98 0.89
CA ARG A 10 -11.17 -6.23 0.38
C ARG A 10 -9.80 -6.04 -0.29
N TYR A 11 -9.37 -4.80 -0.47
CA TYR A 11 -8.11 -4.50 -1.14
C TYR A 11 -7.29 -3.57 -0.25
N VAL A 12 -5.98 -3.73 -0.33
CA VAL A 12 -5.03 -2.84 0.33
C VAL A 12 -4.09 -2.32 -0.75
N LEU A 13 -3.98 -0.99 -0.84
CA LEU A 13 -2.92 -0.32 -1.58
C LEU A 13 -1.78 -0.04 -0.58
N VAL A 14 -0.58 -0.51 -0.92
CA VAL A 14 0.63 -0.32 -0.10
C VAL A 14 1.57 0.59 -0.88
N ILE A 15 1.95 1.71 -0.27
CA ILE A 15 2.95 2.65 -0.81
C ILE A 15 4.14 2.61 0.12
N VAL A 16 5.34 2.40 -0.43
CA VAL A 16 6.58 2.29 0.33
C VAL A 16 7.53 3.38 -0.13
N ASP A 17 8.08 4.14 0.81
CA ASP A 17 9.23 5.00 0.54
C ASP A 17 10.51 4.16 0.60
N ASP A 18 11.32 4.23 -0.47
CA ASP A 18 12.52 3.40 -0.59
C ASP A 18 13.67 3.86 0.30
N TYR A 19 13.74 5.15 0.62
CA TYR A 19 14.79 5.70 1.49
C TYR A 19 14.51 5.39 2.97
N SER A 20 13.39 5.89 3.50
CA SER A 20 13.05 5.77 4.92
C SER A 20 12.44 4.42 5.30
N ARG A 21 12.03 3.61 4.31
CA ARG A 21 11.22 2.39 4.50
C ARG A 21 9.86 2.65 5.14
N TYR A 22 9.43 3.92 5.21
CA TYR A 22 8.09 4.27 5.65
C TYR A 22 7.06 3.66 4.72
N THR A 23 5.93 3.21 5.26
CA THR A 23 4.91 2.48 4.50
C THR A 23 3.54 3.02 4.83
N TRP A 24 2.83 3.50 3.81
CA TRP A 24 1.42 3.88 3.91
C TRP A 24 0.55 2.73 3.42
N THR A 25 -0.54 2.45 4.14
CA THR A 25 -1.50 1.40 3.79
C THR A 25 -2.90 2.00 3.70
N HIS A 26 -3.55 1.80 2.55
CA HIS A 26 -4.91 2.28 2.29
C HIS A 26 -5.83 1.10 2.02
N PHE A 27 -6.87 0.97 2.84
CA PHE A 27 -7.89 -0.05 2.66
C PHE A 27 -8.99 0.45 1.71
N MET A 28 -9.33 -0.38 0.71
CA MET A 28 -10.31 -0.11 -0.35
C MET A 28 -11.33 -1.24 -0.46
N ARG A 29 -12.55 -0.93 -0.91
CA ARG A 29 -13.60 -1.93 -1.19
C ARG A 29 -13.42 -2.58 -2.55
N SER A 30 -12.99 -1.81 -3.55
CA SER A 30 -12.75 -2.27 -4.91
C SER A 30 -11.41 -1.77 -5.48
N LYS A 31 -10.96 -2.36 -6.60
CA LYS A 31 -9.66 -2.01 -7.20
C LYS A 31 -9.70 -0.69 -7.97
N ASP A 32 -10.86 -0.29 -8.48
CA ASP A 32 -11.07 0.97 -9.19
C ASP A 32 -10.93 2.21 -8.28
N GLU A 33 -10.91 2.05 -6.96
CA GLU A 33 -10.55 3.12 -6.03
C GLU A 33 -9.06 3.52 -6.11
N SER A 34 -8.18 2.63 -6.60
CA SER A 34 -6.73 2.80 -6.55
C SER A 34 -6.22 4.09 -7.21
N PRO A 35 -6.66 4.46 -8.43
CA PRO A 35 -6.21 5.69 -9.08
C PRO A 35 -6.54 6.93 -8.26
N LYS A 36 -7.75 6.99 -7.67
CA LYS A 36 -8.16 8.11 -6.82
C LYS A 36 -7.28 8.21 -5.57
N VAL A 37 -7.07 7.09 -4.87
CA VAL A 37 -6.22 7.06 -3.67
C VAL A 37 -4.78 7.48 -4.00
N LEU A 38 -4.24 7.03 -5.13
CA LEU A 38 -2.90 7.39 -5.57
C LEU A 38 -2.79 8.89 -5.89
N ILE A 39 -3.75 9.45 -6.63
CA ILE A 39 -3.78 10.89 -6.97
C ILE A 39 -3.88 11.73 -5.70
N ASP A 40 -4.78 11.36 -4.79
CA ASP A 40 -4.96 12.08 -3.52
C ASP A 40 -3.67 12.02 -2.68
N PHE A 41 -3.00 10.86 -2.63
CA PHE A 41 -1.71 10.70 -1.94
C PHE A 41 -0.61 11.58 -2.55
N LEU A 42 -0.43 11.55 -3.87
CA LEU A 42 0.58 12.36 -4.56
C LEU A 42 0.34 13.86 -4.35
N ARG A 43 -0.93 14.29 -4.45
CA ARG A 43 -1.30 15.70 -4.33
C ARG A 43 -1.14 16.23 -2.90
N LEU A 44 -1.60 15.46 -1.90
CA LEU A 44 -1.62 15.91 -0.51
C LEU A 44 -0.26 15.76 0.19
N THR A 45 0.48 14.68 -0.12
CA THR A 45 1.68 14.32 0.63
C THR A 45 2.95 14.82 -0.05
N LEU A 46 3.01 14.77 -1.38
CA LEU A 46 4.29 14.83 -2.08
C LEU A 46 4.44 16.02 -3.03
N HIS A 47 3.34 16.57 -3.55
CA HIS A 47 3.42 17.65 -4.54
C HIS A 47 4.15 18.90 -4.03
N ALA A 48 3.81 19.38 -2.83
CA ALA A 48 4.47 20.54 -2.24
C ALA A 48 5.96 20.28 -1.93
N TYR A 49 6.27 19.08 -1.43
CA TYR A 49 7.63 18.67 -1.12
C TYR A 49 8.50 18.55 -2.38
N PHE A 50 8.01 17.84 -3.41
CA PHE A 50 8.73 17.70 -4.68
C PHE A 50 8.98 19.03 -5.37
N ALA A 51 7.99 19.95 -5.33
CA ALA A 51 8.15 21.28 -5.88
C ALA A 51 9.20 22.12 -5.12
N ALA A 52 9.23 22.03 -3.78
CA ALA A 52 10.21 22.74 -2.95
C ALA A 52 11.64 22.21 -3.16
N GLU A 53 11.80 20.90 -3.27
CA GLU A 53 13.11 20.24 -3.42
C GLU A 53 13.56 20.13 -4.89
N GLY A 54 12.74 20.57 -5.86
CA GLY A 54 13.05 20.47 -7.29
C GLY A 54 13.09 19.02 -7.82
N ILE A 55 12.42 18.08 -7.14
CA ILE A 55 12.45 16.65 -7.47
C ILE A 55 11.48 16.37 -8.63
N GLN A 56 11.99 15.83 -9.74
CA GLN A 56 11.16 15.34 -10.83
C GLN A 56 10.60 13.94 -10.49
N HIS A 57 9.28 13.86 -10.36
CA HIS A 57 8.59 12.59 -10.18
C HIS A 57 8.55 11.80 -11.49
N GLN A 58 9.10 10.58 -11.49
CA GLN A 58 9.08 9.66 -12.63
C GLN A 58 8.19 8.46 -12.32
N THR A 59 7.45 7.99 -13.33
CA THR A 59 6.64 6.76 -13.23
C THR A 59 7.38 5.61 -13.91
N SER A 60 7.40 4.45 -13.27
CA SER A 60 7.88 3.21 -13.90
C SER A 60 6.97 2.80 -15.06
N VAL A 61 7.52 1.99 -15.96
CA VAL A 61 6.75 1.38 -17.04
C VAL A 61 5.69 0.45 -16.44
N ALA A 62 4.47 0.53 -16.94
CA ALA A 62 3.41 -0.34 -16.45
C ALA A 62 3.79 -1.81 -16.64
N ARG A 63 3.49 -2.65 -15.63
CA ARG A 63 3.68 -4.11 -15.66
C ARG A 63 5.15 -4.58 -15.73
N THR A 64 6.08 -3.86 -15.09
CA THR A 64 7.46 -4.32 -14.82
C THR A 64 7.58 -4.84 -13.37
N PRO A 65 7.15 -6.08 -13.07
CA PRO A 65 7.16 -6.62 -11.72
C PRO A 65 8.57 -6.71 -11.11
N GLU A 66 9.62 -6.75 -11.93
CA GLU A 66 11.02 -6.81 -11.50
C GLU A 66 11.41 -5.62 -10.62
N GLN A 67 10.75 -4.47 -10.79
CA GLN A 67 10.99 -3.25 -10.00
C GLN A 67 10.26 -3.26 -8.64
N ASN A 68 9.33 -4.20 -8.42
CA ASN A 68 8.46 -4.19 -7.23
C ASN A 68 8.97 -5.03 -6.06
N GLY A 69 10.18 -5.61 -6.14
CA GLY A 69 10.67 -6.58 -5.17
C GLY A 69 10.70 -6.09 -3.72
N VAL A 70 10.94 -4.79 -3.48
CA VAL A 70 10.87 -4.19 -2.13
C VAL A 70 9.43 -4.17 -1.61
N VAL A 71 8.51 -3.66 -2.43
CA VAL A 71 7.08 -3.57 -2.10
C VAL A 71 6.49 -4.95 -1.85
N GLU A 72 6.86 -5.94 -2.64
CA GLU A 72 6.38 -7.32 -2.49
C GLU A 72 6.83 -7.94 -1.16
N ARG A 73 8.10 -7.77 -0.77
CA ARG A 73 8.60 -8.22 0.55
C ARG A 73 7.87 -7.50 1.68
N ARG A 74 7.66 -6.19 1.57
CA ARG A 74 6.96 -5.40 2.59
C ARG A 74 5.50 -5.83 2.73
N ASN A 75 4.82 -6.09 1.61
CA ASN A 75 3.45 -6.59 1.60
C ASN A 75 3.35 -7.95 2.29
N ARG A 76 4.33 -8.86 2.07
CA ARG A 76 4.41 -10.13 2.80
C ARG A 76 4.52 -9.90 4.31
N THR A 77 5.43 -9.04 4.76
CA THR A 77 5.58 -8.71 6.18
C THR A 77 4.29 -8.15 6.79
N LEU A 78 3.58 -7.27 6.08
CA LEU A 78 2.31 -6.71 6.54
C LEU A 78 1.23 -7.78 6.70
N VAL A 79 1.10 -8.68 5.73
CA VAL A 79 0.12 -9.78 5.78
C VAL A 79 0.44 -10.74 6.93
N GLU A 80 1.70 -11.11 7.10
CA GLU A 80 2.11 -12.00 8.20
C GLU A 80 1.91 -11.35 9.57
N ALA A 81 2.22 -10.06 9.74
CA ALA A 81 1.96 -9.33 10.98
C ALA A 81 0.46 -9.32 11.33
N ALA A 82 -0.40 -9.06 10.33
CA ALA A 82 -1.85 -9.10 10.53
C ALA A 82 -2.34 -10.50 10.94
N ARG A 83 -1.79 -11.57 10.34
CA ARG A 83 -2.08 -12.95 10.75
C ARG A 83 -1.64 -13.24 12.17
N THR A 84 -0.44 -12.80 12.57
CA THR A 84 0.04 -12.97 13.95
C THR A 84 -0.86 -12.26 14.95
N MET A 85 -1.31 -11.04 14.64
CA MET A 85 -2.25 -10.31 15.50
C MET A 85 -3.61 -11.03 15.64
N LEU A 86 -4.15 -11.55 14.54
CA LEU A 86 -5.39 -12.34 14.57
C LEU A 86 -5.22 -13.63 15.39
N SER A 87 -4.08 -14.30 15.23
CA SER A 87 -3.74 -15.50 16.01
C SER A 87 -3.72 -15.22 17.51
N ALA A 88 -3.03 -14.14 17.91
CA ALA A 88 -2.97 -13.71 19.31
C ALA A 88 -4.37 -13.38 19.88
N ALA A 89 -5.24 -12.78 19.06
CA ALA A 89 -6.62 -12.47 19.41
C ALA A 89 -7.58 -13.67 19.36
N LYS A 90 -7.10 -14.88 19.03
CA LYS A 90 -7.92 -16.09 18.80
C LYS A 90 -9.00 -15.90 17.72
N LEU A 91 -8.71 -15.04 16.74
CA LEU A 91 -9.59 -14.79 15.60
C LEU A 91 -9.18 -15.66 14.41
N PRO A 92 -10.09 -15.91 13.45
CA PRO A 92 -9.75 -16.65 12.26
C PRO A 92 -8.64 -15.98 11.44
N LEU A 93 -7.67 -16.77 10.97
CA LEU A 93 -6.50 -16.26 10.22
C LEU A 93 -6.79 -15.94 8.75
N PHE A 94 -8.00 -16.24 8.29
CA PHE A 94 -8.38 -16.07 6.90
C PHE A 94 -8.88 -14.66 6.63
N PHE A 95 -8.16 -13.95 5.76
CA PHE A 95 -8.61 -12.76 5.05
C PHE A 95 -8.06 -12.67 3.62
#